data_AF-A0A3N4YMX5-F1
#
_entry.id   AF-A0A3N4YMX5-F1
#
_cell.length_a   1.000
_cell.length_b   1.000
_cell.length_c   1.000
_cell.angle_alpha   90.00
_cell.angle_beta   90.00
_cell.angle_gamma   90.00
#
_symmetry.space_group_name_H-M   'P 1'
#
loop_
_entity.id
_entity.type
_entity.pdbx_description
1 polymer ?
#
loop_
_entity_poly.entity_id
_entity_poly.type
_entity_poly.pdbx_seq_one_letter_code
_entity_poly.pdbx_strand_id
1 'polypeptide(L)'
;MLLPLLILLVALCVALGGWAAWFVVKDRAVILNQLWGGAVVEGVLIAQAITAAIRSATGAPPSDPLLFWGYMATALVILPIAAAWAFAERTKWSSVVLLAAALTVAFLDYRLWQIWTGA
;
A
#
# COMPACT_ATOMS: atom_id res chain seq x y z
N MET A 1 -1.90 15.35 3.48
CA MET A 1 -2.48 14.29 2.66
C MET A 1 -3.69 14.79 1.90
N LEU A 2 -3.84 14.36 0.66
CA LEU A 2 -4.97 14.72 -0.19
C LEU A 2 -5.98 13.56 -0.16
N LEU A 3 -7.24 13.86 0.17
CA LEU A 3 -8.32 12.88 0.20
C LEU A 3 -8.44 12.08 -1.12
N PRO A 4 -8.29 12.68 -2.32
CA PRO A 4 -8.31 11.92 -3.57
C PRO A 4 -7.22 10.85 -3.68
N LEU A 5 -6.01 11.12 -3.16
CA LEU A 5 -4.92 10.14 -3.20
C LEU A 5 -5.20 8.95 -2.28
N LEU A 6 -5.78 9.20 -1.10
CA LEU A 6 -6.21 8.12 -0.20
C LEU A 6 -7.26 7.23 -0.86
N ILE A 7 -8.32 7.84 -1.42
CA ILE A 7 -9.41 7.08 -2.05
C ILE A 7 -8.86 6.25 -3.22
N LEU A 8 -8.00 6.84 -4.04
CA LEU A 8 -7.34 6.14 -5.15
C LEU A 8 -6.51 4.96 -4.66
N LEU A 9 -5.66 5.17 -3.66
CA LEU A 9 -4.77 4.15 -3.11
C LEU A 9 -5.56 2.98 -2.52
N VAL A 10 -6.56 3.28 -1.68
CA VAL A 10 -7.46 2.25 -1.12
C VAL A 10 -8.18 1.49 -2.23
N ALA A 11 -8.71 2.17 -3.25
CA ALA A 11 -9.38 1.51 -4.37
C ALA A 11 -8.43 0.57 -5.14
N LEU A 12 -7.19 0.99 -5.37
CA LEU A 12 -6.16 0.15 -6.01
C LEU A 12 -5.78 -1.05 -5.15
N CYS A 13 -5.61 -0.87 -3.84
CA CYS A 13 -5.37 -1.96 -2.90
C CYS A 13 -6.52 -2.97 -2.87
N VAL A 14 -7.77 -2.50 -2.88
CA VAL A 14 -8.96 -3.37 -2.93
C VAL A 14 -9.01 -4.12 -4.26
N ALA A 15 -8.72 -3.48 -5.39
CA ALA A 15 -8.67 -4.15 -6.69
C ALA A 15 -7.57 -5.23 -6.73
N LEU A 16 -6.36 -4.90 -6.27
CA LEU A 16 -5.22 -5.83 -6.21
C LEU A 16 -5.51 -6.99 -5.26
N GLY A 17 -6.03 -6.68 -4.06
CA GLY A 17 -6.44 -7.65 -3.06
C GLY A 17 -7.54 -8.58 -3.59
N GLY A 18 -8.57 -8.02 -4.24
CA GLY A 18 -9.63 -8.81 -4.87
C GLY A 18 -9.11 -9.77 -5.94
N TRP A 19 -8.16 -9.32 -6.76
CA TRP A 19 -7.49 -10.19 -7.74
C TRP A 19 -6.66 -11.29 -7.05
N ALA A 20 -5.88 -10.94 -6.03
CA ALA A 20 -5.11 -11.90 -5.26
C ALA A 20 -6.02 -12.93 -4.56
N ALA A 21 -7.12 -12.50 -3.96
CA ALA A 21 -8.13 -13.37 -3.35
C ALA A 21 -8.73 -14.34 -4.36
N TRP A 22 -9.04 -13.89 -5.58
CA TRP A 22 -9.51 -14.78 -6.64
C TRP A 22 -8.46 -15.85 -7.00
N PHE A 23 -7.17 -15.50 -6.99
CA PHE A 23 -6.09 -16.45 -7.21
C PHE A 23 -5.94 -17.45 -6.07
N VAL A 24 -6.14 -17.02 -4.82
CA VAL A 24 -6.18 -17.92 -3.65
C VAL A 24 -7.29 -18.95 -3.81
N VAL A 25 -8.51 -18.53 -4.18
CA VAL A 25 -9.65 -19.43 -4.40
C VAL A 25 -9.42 -20.40 -5.57
N LYS A 26 -8.61 -20.01 -6.54
CA LYS A 26 -8.27 -20.82 -7.72
C LYS A 26 -6.97 -21.62 -7.54
N ASP A 27 -6.40 -21.69 -6.34
CA ASP A 27 -5.14 -22.36 -6.02
C ASP A 27 -3.97 -21.95 -6.95
N ARG A 28 -3.91 -20.67 -7.33
CA ARG A 28 -2.90 -20.12 -8.24
C ARG A 28 -1.91 -19.18 -7.54
N ALA A 29 -0.67 -19.23 -7.99
CA ALA A 29 0.41 -18.33 -7.57
C ALA A 29 0.34 -16.97 -8.29
N VAL A 30 0.99 -15.97 -7.68
CA VAL A 30 1.06 -14.60 -8.21
C VAL A 30 1.69 -14.57 -9.60
N ILE A 31 1.10 -13.76 -10.48
CA ILE A 31 1.61 -13.51 -11.84
C ILE A 31 2.21 -12.11 -11.98
N LEU A 32 3.04 -11.92 -13.01
CA LEU A 32 3.73 -10.65 -13.25
C LEU A 32 2.76 -9.45 -13.38
N ASN A 33 1.57 -9.66 -13.92
CA ASN A 33 0.56 -8.59 -14.04
C ASN A 33 0.08 -8.07 -12.68
N GLN A 34 0.01 -8.93 -11.65
CA GLN A 34 -0.33 -8.50 -10.30
C GLN A 34 0.82 -7.72 -9.66
N LEU A 35 2.06 -8.02 -10.01
CA LEU A 35 3.23 -7.25 -9.57
C LEU A 35 3.24 -5.85 -10.19
N TRP A 36 2.85 -5.70 -11.46
CA TRP A 36 2.61 -4.38 -12.06
C TRP A 36 1.49 -3.63 -11.33
N GLY A 37 0.41 -4.30 -10.95
CA GLY A 37 -0.63 -3.72 -10.09
C GLY A 37 -0.07 -3.22 -8.76
N GLY A 38 0.77 -4.01 -8.08
CA GLY A 38 1.49 -3.60 -6.88
C GLY A 38 2.41 -2.39 -7.11
N ALA A 39 3.13 -2.34 -8.23
CA ALA A 39 3.99 -1.22 -8.59
C ALA A 39 3.20 0.08 -8.80
N VAL A 40 1.97 0.00 -9.33
CA VAL A 40 1.08 1.17 -9.44
C VAL A 40 0.68 1.68 -8.03
N VAL A 41 0.35 0.78 -7.10
CA VAL A 41 0.06 1.15 -5.70
C VAL A 41 1.26 1.84 -5.05
N GLU A 42 2.46 1.28 -5.22
CA GLU A 42 3.71 1.88 -4.74
C GLU A 42 3.96 3.26 -5.35
N GLY A 43 3.71 3.44 -6.65
CA GLY A 43 3.81 4.75 -7.30
C GLY A 43 2.88 5.80 -6.67
N VAL A 44 1.66 5.41 -6.30
CA VAL A 44 0.72 6.29 -5.58
C VAL A 44 1.19 6.59 -4.16
N LEU A 45 1.71 5.59 -3.42
CA LEU A 45 2.32 5.80 -2.09
C LEU A 45 3.48 6.81 -2.15
N ILE A 46 4.38 6.68 -3.13
CA ILE A 46 5.50 7.61 -3.32
C ILE A 46 4.98 9.02 -3.63
N ALA A 47 4.03 9.15 -4.56
CA ALA A 47 3.40 10.45 -4.85
C ALA A 47 2.79 11.06 -3.59
N GLN A 48 2.12 10.23 -2.78
CA GLN A 48 1.52 10.64 -1.53
C GLN A 48 2.57 11.10 -0.50
N ALA A 49 3.69 10.38 -0.36
CA ALA A 49 4.83 10.76 0.47
C ALA A 49 5.43 12.11 0.03
N ILE A 50 5.62 12.32 -1.27
CA ILE A 50 6.10 13.60 -1.82
C ILE A 50 5.12 14.73 -1.47
N THR A 51 3.80 14.54 -1.68
CA THR A 51 2.82 15.57 -1.32
C THR A 51 2.79 15.87 0.18
N ALA A 52 2.99 14.85 1.02
CA ALA A 52 3.07 15.01 2.48
C ALA A 52 4.31 15.79 2.89
N ALA A 53 5.47 15.52 2.28
CA ALA A 53 6.70 16.28 2.50
C ALA A 53 6.54 17.75 2.10
N ILE A 54 6.01 18.03 0.91
CA ILE A 54 5.77 19.40 0.43
C ILE A 54 4.84 20.14 1.39
N ARG A 55 3.70 19.54 1.78
CA ARG A 55 2.75 20.19 2.70
C ARG A 55 3.34 20.42 4.09
N SER A 56 4.18 19.51 4.58
CA SER A 56 4.88 19.69 5.85
C SER A 56 5.85 20.86 5.78
N ALA A 57 6.59 20.99 4.67
CA ALA A 57 7.51 22.10 4.43
C ALA A 57 6.79 23.46 4.22
N THR A 58 5.55 23.46 3.72
CA THR A 58 4.74 24.67 3.52
C THR A 58 3.83 25.03 4.70
N GLY A 59 4.10 24.47 5.89
CA GLY A 59 3.46 24.88 7.15
C GLY A 59 2.21 24.08 7.53
N ALA A 60 1.95 22.95 6.87
CA ALA A 60 0.87 22.02 7.21
C ALA A 60 1.43 20.60 7.50
N PRO A 61 2.22 20.41 8.57
CA PRO A 61 2.74 19.10 8.96
C PRO A 61 1.64 18.17 9.53
N PRO A 62 1.88 16.84 9.57
CA PRO A 62 1.02 15.90 10.30
C PRO A 62 1.06 16.17 11.82
N SER A 63 0.05 15.67 12.56
CA SER A 63 -0.04 15.88 14.01
C SER A 63 1.12 15.26 14.79
N ASP A 64 1.58 14.09 14.35
CA ASP A 64 2.80 13.42 14.83
C ASP A 64 3.69 13.04 13.63
N PRO A 65 4.71 13.86 13.30
CA PRO A 65 5.59 13.59 12.18
C PRO A 65 6.38 12.30 12.30
N LEU A 66 6.84 11.94 13.50
CA LEU A 66 7.67 10.74 13.69
C LEU A 66 6.84 9.48 13.42
N LEU A 67 5.64 9.40 14.00
CA LEU A 67 4.73 8.30 13.73
C LEU A 67 4.31 8.28 12.26
N PHE A 68 3.93 9.43 11.69
CA PHE A 68 3.51 9.51 10.29
C PHE A 68 4.56 8.94 9.34
N TRP A 69 5.82 9.38 9.45
CA TRP A 69 6.89 8.92 8.57
C TRP A 69 7.28 7.46 8.84
N GLY A 70 7.16 6.97 10.07
CA GLY A 70 7.34 5.55 10.39
C GLY A 70 6.30 4.65 9.71
N TYR A 71 5.02 5.05 9.74
CA TYR A 71 3.96 4.35 9.03
C TYR A 71 4.12 4.44 7.50
N MET A 72 4.52 5.60 6.99
CA MET A 72 4.76 5.81 5.55
C MET A 72 5.87 4.91 5.03
N ALA A 73 7.01 4.86 5.74
CA ALA A 73 8.12 3.97 5.40
C ALA A 73 7.69 2.49 5.46
N THR A 74 6.89 2.11 6.47
CA THR A 74 6.36 0.75 6.58
C THR A 74 5.45 0.40 5.40
N ALA A 75 4.53 1.29 5.04
CA ALA A 75 3.62 1.09 3.90
C ALA A 75 4.38 0.86 2.58
N LEU A 76 5.42 1.67 2.32
CA LEU A 76 6.30 1.58 1.14
C LEU A 76 7.12 0.28 1.05
N VAL A 77 7.26 -0.47 2.15
CA VAL A 77 8.09 -1.67 2.20
C VAL A 77 7.26 -2.95 2.07
N ILE A 78 5.98 -2.91 2.48
CA ILE A 78 5.13 -4.10 2.53
C ILE A 78 4.91 -4.74 1.16
N LEU A 79 4.54 -3.97 0.13
CA LEU A 79 4.32 -4.54 -1.20
C LEU A 79 5.62 -5.01 -1.88
N PRO A 80 6.77 -4.31 -1.77
CA PRO A 80 8.05 -4.83 -2.24
C PRO A 80 8.45 -6.16 -1.60
N ILE A 81 8.23 -6.32 -0.29
CA ILE A 81 8.48 -7.59 0.39
C ILE A 81 7.53 -8.67 -0.12
N ALA A 82 6.24 -8.37 -0.29
CA ALA A 82 5.27 -9.31 -0.84
C ALA A 82 5.60 -9.72 -2.29
N ALA A 83 6.10 -8.77 -3.10
CA ALA A 83 6.57 -9.03 -4.44
C ALA A 83 7.80 -9.95 -4.43
N ALA A 84 8.79 -9.70 -3.57
CA ALA A 84 9.94 -10.59 -3.38
C ALA A 84 9.51 -12.00 -2.94
N TRP A 85 8.53 -12.08 -2.03
CA TRP A 85 7.96 -13.35 -1.58
C TRP A 85 7.32 -14.14 -2.73
N ALA A 86 6.62 -13.46 -3.65
CA ALA A 86 6.03 -14.09 -4.84
C ALA A 86 7.06 -14.71 -5.81
N PHE A 87 8.34 -14.31 -5.74
CA PHE A 87 9.41 -14.97 -6.49
C PHE A 87 9.96 -16.19 -5.76
N ALA A 88 10.03 -16.13 -4.43
CA ALA A 88 10.52 -17.21 -3.57
C ALA A 88 9.50 -18.36 -3.42
N GLU A 89 8.21 -18.05 -3.34
CA GLU A 89 7.11 -19.00 -3.18
C GLU A 89 6.24 -19.00 -4.43
N ARG A 90 6.14 -20.17 -5.10
CA ARG A 90 5.45 -20.31 -6.39
C ARG A 90 4.13 -21.08 -6.31
N THR A 91 3.57 -21.20 -5.12
CA THR A 91 2.23 -21.75 -4.87
C THR A 91 1.22 -20.65 -4.52
N LYS A 92 -0.03 -21.05 -4.23
CA LYS A 92 -1.11 -20.14 -3.80
C LYS A 92 -0.76 -19.27 -2.59
N TRP A 93 0.21 -19.68 -1.78
CA TRP A 93 0.65 -18.92 -0.62
C TRP A 93 1.24 -17.56 -0.99
N SER A 94 1.84 -17.43 -2.19
CA SER A 94 2.23 -16.12 -2.73
C SER A 94 1.03 -15.18 -2.88
N SER A 95 -0.11 -15.69 -3.35
CA SER A 95 -1.34 -14.91 -3.53
C SER A 95 -1.98 -14.54 -2.19
N VAL A 96 -1.88 -15.42 -1.18
CA VAL A 96 -2.31 -15.10 0.19
C VAL A 96 -1.48 -13.96 0.77
N VAL A 97 -0.15 -14.00 0.60
CA VAL A 97 0.74 -12.93 1.06
C VAL A 97 0.46 -11.62 0.34
N LEU A 98 0.25 -11.65 -0.98
CA LEU A 98 -0.10 -10.44 -1.74
C LEU A 98 -1.44 -9.85 -1.29
N LEU A 99 -2.45 -10.68 -1.04
CA LEU A 99 -3.74 -10.25 -0.48
C LEU A 99 -3.55 -9.57 0.88
N ALA A 100 -2.83 -10.22 1.80
CA ALA A 100 -2.58 -9.68 3.12
C ALA A 100 -1.80 -8.35 3.05
N ALA A 101 -0.80 -8.27 2.18
CA ALA A 101 0.00 -7.07 1.96
C ALA A 101 -0.87 -5.92 1.42
N ALA A 102 -1.70 -6.16 0.40
CA ALA A 102 -2.59 -5.14 -0.17
C ALA A 102 -3.58 -4.59 0.85
N LEU A 103 -4.20 -5.45 1.66
CA LEU A 103 -5.10 -5.03 2.74
C LEU A 103 -4.36 -4.26 3.84
N THR A 104 -3.13 -4.68 4.19
CA THR A 104 -2.31 -3.99 5.19
C THR A 104 -1.95 -2.60 4.70
N VAL A 105 -1.52 -2.44 3.44
CA VAL A 105 -1.23 -1.11 2.87
C VAL A 105 -2.46 -0.21 2.88
N ALA A 106 -3.65 -0.71 2.52
CA ALA A 106 -4.88 0.07 2.59
C ALA A 106 -5.19 0.54 4.03
N PHE A 107 -4.99 -0.33 5.02
CA PHE A 107 -5.17 0.01 6.42
C PHE A 107 -4.14 1.05 6.90
N LEU A 108 -2.87 0.91 6.51
CA LEU A 108 -1.83 1.88 6.86
C LEU A 108 -2.07 3.24 6.22
N ASP A 109 -2.59 3.29 4.98
CA ASP A 109 -2.98 4.54 4.34
C ASP A 109 -4.11 5.25 5.10
N TYR A 110 -5.12 4.51 5.55
CA TYR A 110 -6.14 5.04 6.45
C TYR A 110 -5.53 5.56 7.76
N ARG A 111 -4.58 4.82 8.35
CA ARG A 111 -3.88 5.24 9.57
C ARG A 111 -3.07 6.53 9.34
N LEU A 112 -2.38 6.66 8.21
CA LEU A 112 -1.66 7.86 7.82
C LEU A 112 -2.60 9.07 7.71
N TRP A 113 -3.80 8.87 7.17
CA TRP A 113 -4.80 9.91 7.08
C TRP A 113 -5.30 10.35 8.46
N GLN A 114 -5.57 9.44 9.38
CA GLN A 114 -5.93 9.77 10.77
C GLN A 114 -4.86 10.65 11.43
N ILE A 115 -3.58 10.26 11.32
CA ILE A 115 -2.46 11.04 11.86
C ILE A 115 -2.39 12.40 11.17
N TRP A 116 -2.64 12.48 9.86
CA TRP A 116 -2.64 13.75 9.14
C TRP A 116 -3.76 14.70 9.59
N THR A 117 -4.96 14.17 9.87
CA THR A 117 -6.11 14.97 10.29
C THR A 117 -6.16 15.23 11.80
N GLY A 118 -5.29 14.60 12.58
CA GLY A 118 -5.30 14.67 14.05
C GLY A 118 -6.53 13.99 14.66
N ALA A 119 -7.03 12.94 14.00
CA ALA A 119 -8.20 12.15 14.42
C ALA A 119 -7.80 10.88 15.20
#